data_AF-A0A0K2RL36-F1
#
_entry.id   AF-A0A0K2RL36-F1
#
_cell.length_a   1.000
_cell.length_b   1.000
_cell.length_c   1.000
_cell.angle_alpha   90.00
_cell.angle_beta   90.00
_cell.angle_gamma   90.00
#
_symmetry.space_group_name_H-M   'P 1'
#
loop_
_entity.id
_entity.type
_entity.pdbx_description
1 polymer ?
#
loop_
_entity_poly.entity_id
_entity_poly.type
_entity_poly.pdbx_seq_one_letter_code
_entity_poly.pdbx_strand_id
1 'polypeptide(L)'
;MNSPANPINTADLYDERAEEVESISLQFQDLGGMSHFNGPVRTIKCFEDNALVKTILATPGEGAVLVVDGYGSLRTALMGT
;
A
#
# COMPACT_ATOMS: atom_id res chain seq x y z
N MET A 1 -9.16 23.02 8.85
CA MET A 1 -8.73 23.38 7.48
C MET A 1 -7.37 22.74 7.28
N ASN A 2 -7.32 21.48 6.85
CA ASN A 2 -6.04 20.87 6.48
C ASN A 2 -5.86 21.15 4.99
N SER A 3 -4.95 22.06 4.65
CA SER A 3 -4.41 22.09 3.29
C SER A 3 -3.94 20.67 2.94
N PRO A 4 -4.12 20.19 1.70
CA PRO A 4 -3.40 18.99 1.29
C PRO A 4 -1.92 19.33 1.46
N ALA A 5 -1.27 18.71 2.45
CA ALA A 5 0.17 18.70 2.50
C ALA A 5 0.65 18.27 1.12
N ASN A 6 1.61 19.00 0.57
CA ASN A 6 2.16 18.72 -0.75
C ASN A 6 2.42 17.21 -0.86
N PRO A 7 1.86 16.51 -1.89
CA PRO A 7 2.00 15.06 -1.98
C PRO A 7 3.48 14.69 -1.94
N ILE A 8 3.82 13.69 -1.12
CA ILE A 8 5.20 13.19 -1.03
C ILE A 8 5.50 12.44 -2.31
N ASN A 9 6.42 12.97 -3.12
CA ASN A 9 6.90 12.30 -4.33
C ASN A 9 8.02 11.32 -3.96
N THR A 10 7.93 10.09 -4.47
CA THR A 10 8.95 9.06 -4.22
C THR A 10 10.27 9.39 -4.90
N ALA A 11 10.28 10.16 -5.99
CA ALA A 11 11.50 10.63 -6.63
C ALA A 11 12.26 11.60 -5.71
N ASP A 12 11.56 12.60 -5.16
CA ASP A 12 12.15 13.57 -4.22
C ASP A 12 12.71 12.86 -2.97
N LEU A 13 11.97 11.88 -2.43
CA LEU A 13 12.46 11.06 -1.30
C LEU A 13 13.75 10.29 -1.63
N TYR A 14 13.85 9.74 -2.84
CA TYR A 14 15.02 8.98 -3.26
C TYR A 14 16.23 9.90 -3.47
N ASP A 15 16.03 11.05 -4.09
CA ASP A 15 17.08 12.06 -4.30
C ASP A 15 17.66 12.56 -2.96
N GLU A 16 16.83 12.71 -1.93
CA GLU A 16 17.25 13.19 -0.61
C GLU A 16 17.84 12.10 0.30
N ARG A 17 17.37 10.86 0.20
CA ARG A 17 17.61 9.81 1.21
C ARG A 17 18.00 8.45 0.62
N ALA A 18 18.65 8.43 -0.54
CA ALA A 18 18.94 7.22 -1.32
C ALA A 18 19.46 6.00 -0.52
N GLU A 19 20.27 6.21 0.53
CA GLU A 19 20.83 5.12 1.36
C GLU A 19 19.86 4.59 2.44
N GLU A 20 18.79 5.32 2.73
CA GLU A 20 17.80 5.00 3.77
C GLU A 20 16.48 4.47 3.20
N VAL A 21 16.30 4.55 1.89
CA VAL A 21 15.06 4.17 1.21
C VAL A 21 15.29 3.05 0.20
N GLU A 22 14.35 2.11 0.15
CA GLU A 22 14.31 1.06 -0.84
C GLU A 22 13.23 1.38 -1.88
N SER A 23 13.52 1.10 -3.14
CA SER A 23 12.57 1.28 -4.25
C SER A 23 12.08 -0.07 -4.76
N ILE A 24 10.76 -0.24 -4.80
CA ILE A 24 10.14 -1.49 -5.28
C ILE A 24 10.07 -1.45 -6.80
N SER A 25 10.73 -2.41 -7.46
CA SER A 25 10.75 -2.51 -8.92
C SER A 25 9.48 -3.13 -9.53
N LEU A 26 8.63 -3.76 -8.72
CA LEU A 26 7.36 -4.33 -9.16
C LEU A 26 6.44 -3.23 -9.68
N GLN A 27 5.95 -3.40 -10.91
CA GLN A 27 5.04 -2.45 -11.54
C GLN A 27 3.61 -2.69 -11.05
N PHE A 28 3.11 -1.80 -10.19
CA PHE A 28 1.73 -1.81 -9.71
C PHE A 28 0.81 -1.01 -10.63
N GLN A 29 -0.49 -1.33 -10.60
CA GLN A 29 -1.53 -0.50 -11.19
C GLN A 29 -2.21 0.31 -10.09
N ASP A 30 -2.39 1.61 -10.32
CA ASP A 30 -3.23 2.44 -9.45
C ASP A 30 -4.70 2.19 -9.79
N LEU A 31 -5.45 1.70 -8.80
CA LEU A 31 -6.88 1.40 -8.89
C LEU A 31 -7.71 2.24 -7.92
N GLY A 32 -7.05 3.10 -7.12
CA GLY A 32 -7.69 3.89 -6.07
C GLY A 32 -8.11 5.28 -6.54
N GLY A 33 -8.81 6.00 -5.67
CA GLY A 33 -9.11 7.43 -5.87
C GLY A 33 -7.99 8.37 -5.38
N MET A 34 -6.96 7.83 -4.73
CA MET A 34 -5.83 8.57 -4.16
C MET A 34 -4.53 8.08 -4.78
N SER A 35 -3.91 8.89 -5.64
CA SER A 35 -2.66 8.54 -6.34
C SER A 35 -1.40 8.65 -5.48
N HIS A 36 -1.52 9.19 -4.27
CA HIS A 36 -0.41 9.34 -3.32
C HIS A 36 -0.90 8.96 -1.92
N PHE A 37 -0.17 8.08 -1.26
CA PHE A 37 -0.41 7.67 0.12
C PHE A 37 0.90 7.21 0.77
N ASN A 38 0.97 7.31 2.09
CA ASN A 38 2.10 6.84 2.89
C ASN A 38 1.62 6.55 4.32
N GLY A 39 2.38 5.74 5.04
CA GLY A 39 2.10 5.42 6.44
C GLY A 39 2.82 4.16 6.93
N PRO A 40 2.66 3.81 8.22
CA PRO A 40 3.26 2.61 8.79
C PRO A 40 2.79 1.34 8.04
N VAL A 41 3.73 0.49 7.64
CA VAL A 41 3.41 -0.74 6.90
C VAL A 41 2.84 -1.80 7.85
N ARG A 42 1.71 -2.39 7.47
CA ARG A 42 1.20 -3.67 8.01
C ARG A 42 1.24 -4.70 6.89
N THR A 43 1.57 -5.95 7.19
CA THR A 43 1.71 -6.99 6.16
C THR A 43 0.75 -8.16 6.39
N ILE A 44 0.27 -8.71 5.28
CA ILE A 44 -0.44 -10.00 5.23
C ILE A 44 0.20 -10.85 4.15
N LYS A 45 0.32 -12.14 4.40
CA LYS A 45 0.61 -13.14 3.38
C LYS A 45 -0.54 -14.13 3.31
N CYS A 46 -1.08 -14.36 2.12
CA CYS A 46 -2.21 -15.24 1.88
C CYS A 46 -2.16 -15.78 0.45
N PHE A 47 -2.94 -16.82 0.15
CA PHE A 47 -3.03 -17.38 -1.19
C PHE A 47 -4.49 -17.61 -1.55
N GLU A 48 -5.00 -16.80 -2.47
CA GLU A 48 -6.38 -16.89 -3.01
C GLU A 48 -7.51 -16.84 -1.95
N ASP A 49 -7.20 -16.35 -0.75
CA ASP A 49 -8.12 -16.20 0.38
C ASP A 49 -7.96 -14.80 1.00
N ASN A 50 -9.06 -14.05 1.11
CA ASN A 50 -9.09 -12.68 1.64
C ASN A 50 -9.70 -12.55 3.04
N ALA A 51 -9.94 -13.65 3.77
CA ALA A 51 -10.52 -13.61 5.12
C ALA A 51 -9.66 -12.78 6.07
N LEU A 52 -8.33 -12.97 6.04
CA LEU A 52 -7.41 -12.18 6.86
C LEU A 52 -7.35 -10.72 6.42
N VAL A 53 -7.40 -10.44 5.11
CA VAL A 53 -7.46 -9.08 4.56
C VAL A 53 -8.68 -8.33 5.11
N LYS A 54 -9.87 -8.94 5.02
CA LYS A 54 -11.12 -8.37 5.55
C LYS A 54 -11.06 -8.14 7.06
N THR A 55 -10.49 -9.09 7.79
CA THR A 55 -10.37 -9.01 9.25
C THR A 55 -9.51 -7.81 9.67
N ILE A 56 -8.36 -7.60 9.01
CA ILE A 56 -7.47 -6.47 9.31
C ILE A 56 -8.11 -5.14 8.90
N LEU A 57 -8.74 -5.06 7.72
CA LEU A 57 -9.43 -3.85 7.27
C LEU A 57 -10.64 -3.46 8.14
N ALA A 58 -11.20 -4.39 8.90
CA ALA A 58 -12.27 -4.12 9.87
C ALA A 58 -11.76 -3.48 11.19
N THR A 59 -10.44 -3.31 11.35
CA THR A 59 -9.82 -2.65 12.51
C THR A 59 -9.44 -1.21 12.16
N PRO A 60 -9.29 -0.30 13.16
CA PRO A 60 -8.79 1.05 12.90
C PRO A 60 -7.44 1.05 12.15
N GLY A 61 -7.42 1.74 11.01
CA GLY A 61 -6.26 1.82 10.13
C GLY A 61 -5.16 2.73 10.68
N GLU A 62 -5.52 3.83 11.36
CA GLU A 62 -4.58 4.82 11.92
C GLU A 62 -3.53 5.31 10.89
N GLY A 63 -3.95 5.46 9.63
CA GLY A 63 -3.08 5.87 8.52
C GLY A 63 -2.08 4.81 8.06
N ALA A 64 -2.18 3.56 8.51
CA ALA A 64 -1.32 2.47 8.05
C ALA A 64 -1.57 2.09 6.59
N VAL A 65 -0.52 1.59 5.93
CA VAL A 65 -0.57 1.00 4.58
C VAL A 65 -0.52 -0.52 4.73
N LEU A 66 -1.58 -1.21 4.28
CA LEU A 66 -1.63 -2.67 4.27
C LEU A 66 -1.02 -3.22 2.98
N VAL A 67 0.10 -3.94 3.10
CA VAL A 67 0.75 -4.65 1.99
C VAL A 67 0.35 -6.13 2.04
N VAL A 68 -0.24 -6.63 0.95
CA VAL A 68 -0.73 -8.01 0.84
C VAL A 68 0.13 -8.79 -0.16
N ASP A 69 0.92 -9.74 0.34
CA ASP A 69 1.55 -10.77 -0.49
C ASP A 69 0.52 -11.86 -0.82
N GLY A 70 -0.05 -11.76 -2.02
CA GLY A 70 -0.97 -12.73 -2.62
C GLY A 70 -0.30 -13.73 -3.55
N TYR A 71 1.04 -13.87 -3.49
CA TYR A 71 1.86 -14.65 -4.43
C TYR A 71 1.74 -14.23 -5.91
N GLY A 72 1.17 -13.04 -6.18
CA GLY A 72 0.93 -12.56 -7.54
C GLY A 72 -0.15 -13.34 -8.31
N SER A 73 -1.02 -14.10 -7.63
CA SER A 73 -2.11 -14.82 -8.32
C SER A 73 -3.15 -13.84 -8.86
N LEU A 74 -3.47 -13.97 -10.15
CA LEU A 74 -4.57 -13.23 -10.83
C LEU A 74 -5.86 -14.05 -10.92
N ARG A 75 -5.92 -15.23 -10.28
CA ARG A 75 -7.08 -16.14 -10.36
C ARG A 75 -8.26 -15.69 -9.51
N THR A 76 -8.00 -14.97 -8.42
CA THR A 76 -9.02 -14.52 -7.47
C THR A 76 -8.72 -13.10 -7.00
N ALA A 77 -9.77 -12.35 -6.64
CA ALA A 77 -9.63 -11.00 -6.10
C ALA A 77 -9.41 -11.04 -4.59
N LEU A 78 -8.31 -10.45 -4.10
CA LEU A 78 -8.04 -10.29 -2.67
C LEU A 78 -8.70 -9.04 -2.07
N MET A 79 -9.06 -8.07 -2.91
CA MET A 79 -9.78 -6.85 -2.55
C MET A 79 -10.88 -6.60 -3.61
N GLY A 80 -12.02 -6.09 -3.15
CA GLY A 80 -13.11 -5.60 -3.98
C GLY A 80 -13.75 -4.37 -3.35
N THR A 81 -14.85 -3.92 -3.94
CA THR A 81 -15.69 -2.81 -3.43
C THR A 81 -16.46 -3.19 -2.17
#